data_AF-A0A0C3AEB6-F1
#
_entry.id   AF-A0A0C3AEB6-F1
#
_cell.length_a   1.000
_cell.length_b   1.000
_cell.length_c   1.000
_cell.angle_alpha   90.00
_cell.angle_beta   90.00
_cell.angle_gamma   90.00
#
_symmetry.space_group_name_H-M   'P 1'
#
loop_
_entity.id
_entity.type
_entity.pdbx_description
1 polymer ?
#
loop_
_entity_poly.entity_id
_entity_poly.type
_entity_poly.pdbx_seq_one_letter_code
_entity_poly.pdbx_strand_id
1 'polypeptide(L)'
;WITQVPFAHAVTVLLASQHHEKFSREPEYPSADSSTKREHFILNKAWEYQMKTFRKDWDAVDVDKESLRVLEEHMFEVSKQAGRAGYYQWGLDAGDHQDKWFPYANVPDSWDHGDGEFQDSDGDELQVCCST
;
A
#
# COMPACT_ATOMS: atom_id res chain seq x y z
N TRP A 1 10.60 12.07 1.95
CA TRP A 1 10.35 13.40 2.53
C TRP A 1 11.07 14.53 1.78
N ILE A 2 12.40 14.48 1.55
CA ILE A 2 13.15 15.58 0.86
C ILE A 2 12.70 15.88 -0.58
N THR A 3 12.24 14.88 -1.34
CA THR A 3 11.77 15.07 -2.73
C THR A 3 10.41 15.74 -2.83
N GLN A 4 9.64 15.78 -1.74
CA GLN A 4 8.26 16.28 -1.77
C GLN A 4 8.20 17.80 -1.85
N VAL A 5 9.16 18.52 -1.24
CA VAL A 5 9.15 19.99 -1.23
C VAL A 5 9.48 20.59 -2.61
N PRO A 6 10.54 20.16 -3.33
CA PRO A 6 10.81 20.66 -4.67
C PRO A 6 9.73 20.28 -5.68
N PHE A 7 9.19 19.05 -5.58
CA PHE A 7 8.09 18.60 -6.43
C PHE A 7 6.82 19.43 -6.18
N ALA A 8 6.46 19.64 -4.92
CA ALA A 8 5.34 20.47 -4.53
C ALA A 8 5.47 21.90 -5.09
N HIS A 9 6.65 22.49 -4.97
CA HIS A 9 6.94 23.82 -5.52
C HIS A 9 6.81 23.85 -7.05
N ALA A 10 7.37 22.88 -7.78
CA ALA A 10 7.26 22.80 -9.23
C ALA A 10 5.80 22.69 -9.69
N VAL A 11 4.99 21.88 -8.99
CA VAL A 11 3.55 21.75 -9.26
C VAL A 11 2.82 23.05 -8.97
N THR A 12 3.15 23.76 -7.89
CA THR A 12 2.57 25.08 -7.58
C THR A 12 2.84 26.08 -8.71
N VAL A 13 4.09 26.14 -9.20
CA VAL A 13 4.48 27.04 -10.30
C VAL A 13 3.73 26.68 -11.60
N LEU A 14 3.60 25.39 -11.90
CA LEU A 14 2.82 24.90 -13.05
C LEU A 14 1.35 25.34 -12.94
N LEU A 15 0.71 25.08 -11.80
CA LEU A 15 -0.70 25.44 -11.57
C LEU A 15 -0.92 26.95 -11.60
N ALA A 16 0.03 27.73 -11.05
CA ALA A 16 0.01 29.18 -11.12
C ALA A 16 0.00 29.68 -12.57
N SER A 17 0.80 29.07 -13.45
CA SER A 17 0.83 29.42 -14.88
C SER A 17 -0.46 29.01 -15.61
N GLN A 18 -0.97 27.80 -15.37
CA GLN A 18 -2.14 27.26 -16.06
C GLN A 18 -3.45 27.94 -15.64
N HIS A 19 -3.57 28.30 -14.36
CA HIS A 19 -4.79 28.88 -13.80
C HIS A 19 -4.64 30.36 -13.47
N HIS A 20 -3.64 31.03 -14.06
CA HIS A 20 -3.33 32.44 -13.80
C HIS A 20 -4.57 33.34 -13.95
N GLU A 21 -5.30 33.21 -15.06
CA GLU A 21 -6.51 34.01 -15.30
C GLU A 21 -7.61 33.76 -14.27
N LYS A 22 -7.80 32.48 -13.88
CA LYS A 22 -8.80 32.11 -12.89
C LYS A 22 -8.51 32.79 -11.55
N PHE A 23 -7.26 32.71 -11.09
CA PHE A 23 -6.86 33.31 -9.82
C PHE A 23 -6.83 34.85 -9.88
N SER A 24 -6.57 35.44 -11.04
CA SER A 24 -6.60 36.90 -11.24
C SER A 24 -8.00 37.51 -11.22
N ARG A 25 -9.05 36.69 -11.38
CA ARG A 25 -10.46 37.13 -11.34
C ARG A 25 -11.06 37.05 -9.93
N GLU A 26 -10.31 36.55 -8.95
CA GLU A 26 -10.76 36.45 -7.57
C GLU A 26 -10.97 37.85 -6.97
N PRO A 27 -12.00 38.06 -6.12
CA PRO A 27 -12.28 39.36 -5.51
C PRO A 27 -11.12 39.91 -4.67
N GLU A 28 -10.33 39.01 -4.11
CA GLU A 28 -9.18 39.29 -3.25
C GLU A 28 -7.90 39.59 -4.05
N TYR A 29 -7.95 39.48 -5.39
CA TYR A 29 -6.77 39.69 -6.23
C TYR A 29 -6.29 41.15 -6.13
N PRO A 30 -5.03 41.39 -5.74
CA PRO A 30 -4.53 42.73 -5.46
C PRO A 30 -4.15 43.45 -6.77
N SER A 31 -5.16 43.83 -7.57
CA SER A 31 -5.00 44.37 -8.93
C SER A 31 -4.28 45.72 -8.99
N ALA A 32 -4.41 46.55 -7.94
CA ALA A 32 -3.80 47.87 -7.82
C ALA A 32 -2.40 47.87 -7.16
N ASP A 33 -1.93 46.71 -6.69
CA ASP A 33 -0.67 46.56 -5.99
C ASP A 33 0.52 46.25 -6.93
N SER A 34 1.73 46.23 -6.35
CA SER A 34 2.97 45.84 -7.05
C SER A 34 2.90 44.47 -7.73
N SER A 35 3.70 44.27 -8.79
CA SER A 35 3.82 42.97 -9.48
C SER A 35 4.13 41.82 -8.52
N THR A 36 5.05 42.03 -7.58
CA THR A 36 5.45 41.00 -6.61
C THR A 36 4.29 40.54 -5.72
N LYS A 37 3.42 41.45 -5.27
CA LYS A 37 2.24 41.08 -4.48
C LYS A 37 1.22 40.28 -5.29
N ARG A 38 1.04 40.64 -6.57
CA ARG A 38 0.17 39.93 -7.50
C ARG A 38 0.69 38.51 -7.75
N GLU A 39 1.97 38.36 -8.08
CA GLU A 39 2.62 37.06 -8.25
C GLU A 39 2.53 36.20 -6.98
N HIS A 40 2.80 36.77 -5.81
CA HIS A 40 2.69 36.06 -4.55
C HIS A 40 1.25 35.60 -4.26
N PHE A 41 0.24 36.42 -4.60
CA PHE A 41 -1.16 36.03 -4.49
C PHE A 41 -1.50 34.84 -5.39
N ILE A 42 -1.06 34.89 -6.66
CA ILE A 42 -1.28 33.79 -7.63
C ILE A 42 -0.63 32.50 -7.14
N LEU A 43 0.62 32.56 -6.66
CA LEU A 43 1.33 31.39 -6.12
C LEU A 43 0.64 30.82 -4.88
N ASN A 44 0.15 31.67 -3.98
CA ASN A 44 -0.60 31.22 -2.80
C ASN A 44 -1.92 30.53 -3.19
N LYS A 45 -2.69 31.10 -4.13
CA LYS A 45 -3.92 30.46 -4.61
C LYS A 45 -3.64 29.15 -5.34
N ALA A 46 -2.55 29.07 -6.10
CA ALA A 46 -2.11 27.83 -6.74
C ALA A 46 -1.73 26.75 -5.72
N TRP A 47 -1.03 27.11 -4.65
CA TRP A 47 -0.72 26.21 -3.54
C TRP A 47 -1.97 25.72 -2.82
N GLU A 48 -2.91 26.62 -2.48
CA GLU A 48 -4.19 26.24 -1.88
C GLU A 48 -4.98 25.29 -2.80
N TYR A 49 -4.99 25.57 -4.10
CA TYR A 49 -5.62 24.72 -5.10
C TYR A 49 -4.97 23.34 -5.16
N GLN A 50 -3.63 23.29 -5.18
CA GLN A 50 -2.87 22.05 -5.10
C GLN A 50 -3.26 21.25 -3.85
N MET A 51 -3.26 21.85 -2.66
CA MET A 51 -3.59 21.16 -1.41
C MET A 51 -5.03 20.64 -1.35
N LYS A 52 -5.98 21.35 -1.95
CA LYS A 52 -7.39 20.93 -2.01
C LYS A 52 -7.61 19.79 -3.01
N THR A 53 -6.92 19.82 -4.15
CA THR A 53 -7.06 18.80 -5.21
C THR A 53 -6.24 17.54 -4.90
N PHE A 54 -4.96 17.68 -4.53
CA PHE A 54 -4.08 16.53 -4.26
C PHE A 54 -4.56 15.66 -3.10
N ARG A 55 -5.22 16.24 -2.08
CA ARG A 55 -5.78 15.47 -0.96
C ARG A 55 -6.95 14.58 -1.36
N LYS A 56 -7.58 14.82 -2.51
CA LYS A 56 -8.73 14.04 -2.99
C LYS A 56 -8.32 12.83 -3.83
N ASP A 57 -7.23 12.96 -4.59
CA ASP A 57 -6.75 11.89 -5.48
C ASP A 57 -5.76 10.94 -4.79
N TRP A 58 -5.32 11.28 -3.59
CA TRP A 58 -4.56 10.41 -2.70
C TRP A 58 -5.50 9.90 -1.63
N ASP A 59 -6.47 9.05 -2.02
CA ASP A 59 -6.81 7.96 -1.11
C ASP A 59 -5.47 7.26 -0.88
N ALA A 60 -4.84 7.56 0.25
CA ALA A 60 -3.50 7.11 0.56
C ALA A 60 -3.53 5.59 0.45
N VAL A 61 -2.91 5.05 -0.59
CA VAL A 61 -2.66 3.62 -0.68
C VAL A 61 -1.86 3.30 0.57
N ASP A 62 -2.51 2.60 1.50
CA ASP A 62 -1.90 2.18 2.74
C ASP A 62 -0.93 1.06 2.39
N VAL A 63 0.31 1.45 2.09
CA VAL A 63 1.39 0.55 1.66
C VAL A 63 1.63 -0.52 2.70
N ASP A 64 1.50 -0.19 3.99
CA ASP A 64 1.67 -1.15 5.07
C ASP A 64 0.55 -2.20 5.02
N LYS A 65 -0.69 -1.77 4.83
CA LYS A 65 -1.83 -2.69 4.66
C LYS A 65 -1.71 -3.57 3.42
N GLU A 66 -1.25 -3.03 2.28
CA GLU A 66 -1.03 -3.81 1.06
C GLU A 66 0.10 -4.84 1.27
N SER A 67 1.20 -4.40 1.88
CA SER A 67 2.35 -5.27 2.16
C SER A 67 1.99 -6.39 3.13
N LEU A 68 1.21 -6.09 4.18
CA LEU A 68 0.70 -7.09 5.12
C LEU A 68 -0.21 -8.09 4.41
N ARG A 69 -1.14 -7.61 3.58
CA ARG A 69 -2.02 -8.51 2.81
C ARG A 69 -1.23 -9.46 1.93
N VAL A 70 -0.24 -8.97 1.19
CA VAL A 70 0.59 -9.80 0.30
C VAL A 70 1.42 -10.81 1.10
N LEU A 71 1.95 -10.40 2.25
CA LEU A 71 2.66 -11.31 3.14
C LEU A 71 1.74 -12.42 3.68
N GLU A 72 0.55 -12.06 4.18
CA GLU A 72 -0.44 -13.01 4.68
C GLU A 72 -0.88 -13.99 3.59
N GLU A 73 -1.10 -13.50 2.37
CA GLU A 73 -1.44 -14.34 1.21
C GLU A 73 -0.33 -15.37 0.96
N HIS A 74 0.94 -14.95 0.88
CA HIS A 74 2.06 -15.90 0.71
C HIS A 74 2.26 -16.86 1.87
N MET A 75 1.87 -16.49 3.09
CA MET A 75 2.00 -17.36 4.26
C MET A 75 0.89 -18.41 4.32
N PHE A 76 -0.34 -18.03 3.95
CA PHE A 76 -1.54 -18.85 4.15
C PHE A 76 -2.18 -19.35 2.86
N GLU A 77 -1.64 -19.03 1.68
CA GLU A 77 -2.09 -19.60 0.42
C GLU A 77 -1.85 -21.11 0.37
N VAL A 78 -2.85 -21.83 -0.14
CA VAL A 78 -2.79 -23.27 -0.38
C VAL A 78 -2.68 -23.45 -1.88
N SER A 79 -1.44 -23.55 -2.35
CA SER A 79 -1.16 -23.68 -3.78
C SER A 79 0.07 -24.53 -4.04
N LYS A 80 0.20 -24.99 -5.29
CA LYS A 80 1.42 -25.63 -5.76
C LYS A 80 2.65 -24.73 -5.62
N GLN A 81 2.48 -23.41 -5.72
CA GLN A 81 3.57 -22.43 -5.61
C GLN A 81 4.09 -22.31 -4.18
N ALA A 82 3.20 -22.29 -3.18
CA ALA A 82 3.58 -22.27 -1.77
C ALA A 82 4.18 -23.60 -1.30
N GLY A 83 3.98 -24.68 -2.06
CA GLY A 83 4.56 -25.98 -1.77
C GLY A 83 4.04 -26.57 -0.46
N ARG A 84 4.81 -27.47 0.15
CA ARG A 84 4.40 -28.17 1.37
C ARG A 84 4.19 -27.22 2.55
N ALA A 85 4.89 -26.08 2.60
CA ALA A 85 4.75 -25.09 3.67
C ALA A 85 3.39 -24.38 3.66
N GLY A 86 2.80 -24.18 2.48
CA GLY A 86 1.45 -23.60 2.34
C GLY A 86 0.32 -24.60 2.56
N TYR A 87 0.60 -25.91 2.60
CA TYR A 87 -0.43 -26.94 2.75
C TYR A 87 -0.85 -27.13 4.21
N TYR A 88 -1.61 -26.15 4.72
CA TYR A 88 -2.21 -26.18 6.05
C TYR A 88 -1.22 -26.41 7.21
N GLN A 89 0.07 -26.11 7.03
CA GLN A 89 1.09 -26.43 8.05
C GLN A 89 1.07 -25.48 9.24
N TRP A 90 0.73 -24.22 9.01
CA TRP A 90 0.64 -23.21 10.07
C TRP A 90 -0.45 -23.55 11.09
N GLY A 91 -0.09 -23.56 12.38
CA GLY A 91 -1.03 -23.83 13.47
C GLY A 91 -1.27 -25.32 13.77
N LEU A 92 -0.62 -26.25 13.05
CA LEU A 92 -0.67 -27.68 13.40
C LEU A 92 0.02 -27.98 14.74
N ASP A 93 1.00 -27.16 15.12
CA ASP A 93 1.70 -27.22 16.40
C ASP A 93 0.97 -26.46 17.53
N ALA A 94 -0.13 -25.76 17.21
CA ALA A 94 -0.91 -25.04 18.18
C ALA A 94 -1.64 -26.01 19.12
N GLY A 95 -1.18 -26.06 20.38
CA GLY A 95 -1.80 -26.87 21.42
C GLY A 95 -2.98 -26.19 22.11
N ASP A 96 -3.56 -26.88 23.09
CA ASP A 96 -4.71 -26.39 23.87
C ASP A 96 -4.46 -25.05 24.59
N HIS A 97 -3.21 -24.71 24.88
CA HIS A 97 -2.82 -23.43 25.49
C HIS A 97 -2.87 -22.24 24.52
N GLN A 98 -3.08 -22.50 23.22
CA GLN A 98 -3.24 -21.51 22.16
C GLN A 98 -4.66 -21.54 21.58
N ASP A 99 -5.64 -21.99 22.37
CA ASP A 99 -7.06 -22.08 21.98
C ASP A 99 -7.33 -22.82 20.67
N LYS A 100 -6.45 -23.78 20.31
CA LYS A 100 -6.51 -24.53 19.03
C LYS A 100 -6.58 -23.58 17.83
N TRP A 101 -5.75 -22.53 17.86
CA TRP A 101 -5.70 -21.51 16.84
C TRP A 101 -5.62 -22.12 15.43
N PHE A 102 -6.62 -21.82 14.60
CA PHE A 102 -6.68 -22.26 13.21
C PHE A 102 -6.51 -21.04 12.29
N PRO A 103 -5.31 -20.80 11.74
CA PRO A 103 -5.02 -19.57 11.00
C PRO A 103 -5.83 -19.47 9.69
N TYR A 104 -6.28 -20.59 9.13
CA TYR A 104 -7.06 -20.62 7.89
C TYR A 104 -8.56 -20.41 8.11
N ALA A 105 -9.04 -20.22 9.35
CA ALA A 105 -10.47 -20.01 9.62
C ALA A 105 -11.04 -18.72 8.98
N ASN A 106 -10.19 -17.71 8.81
CA ASN A 106 -10.59 -16.35 8.42
C ASN A 106 -9.82 -15.83 7.19
N VAL A 107 -9.16 -16.71 6.45
CA VAL A 107 -8.50 -16.32 5.20
C VAL A 107 -9.51 -16.32 4.04
N PRO A 108 -9.32 -15.48 3.01
CA PRO A 108 -10.15 -15.53 1.81
C PRO A 108 -10.12 -16.90 1.13
N ASP A 109 -11.28 -17.42 0.73
CA ASP A 109 -11.39 -18.68 -0.03
C ASP A 109 -10.54 -18.67 -1.31
N SER A 110 -10.31 -17.48 -1.89
CA SER A 110 -9.49 -17.30 -3.08
C SER A 110 -8.00 -17.66 -2.89
N TRP A 111 -7.53 -17.79 -1.64
CA TRP A 111 -6.16 -18.20 -1.34
C TRP A 111 -5.97 -19.72 -1.38
N ASP A 112 -7.05 -20.50 -1.45
CA ASP A 112 -6.98 -21.91 -1.81
C ASP A 112 -7.16 -22.05 -3.32
N HIS A 113 -6.06 -22.39 -4.00
CA HIS A 113 -6.05 -22.51 -5.46
C HIS A 113 -6.52 -23.88 -5.93
N GLY A 114 -6.70 -24.84 -5.02
CA GLY A 114 -7.13 -26.21 -5.34
C GLY A 114 -6.14 -27.01 -6.20
N ASP A 115 -4.91 -26.51 -6.38
CA ASP A 115 -3.86 -27.15 -7.18
C ASP A 115 -2.71 -27.74 -6.33
N GLY A 116 -2.83 -27.61 -5.00
CA GLY A 116 -1.92 -28.19 -4.01
C GLY A 116 -2.18 -29.67 -3.77
N GLU A 117 -1.89 -30.53 -4.75
CA GLU A 117 -1.93 -31.99 -4.55
C GLU A 117 -0.66 -32.48 -3.84
N PHE A 118 -0.68 -32.50 -2.50
CA PHE A 118 0.34 -33.18 -1.70
C PHE A 118 -0.22 -34.51 -1.23
N GLN A 119 0.13 -35.60 -1.94
CA GLN A 119 -0.10 -36.94 -1.42
C GLN A 119 0.82 -37.14 -0.23
N ASP A 120 0.25 -37.35 0.96
CA ASP A 120 0.98 -37.95 2.07
C ASP A 120 1.35 -39.38 1.66
N SER A 121 2.52 -39.52 1.05
CA SER A 121 3.17 -40.81 0.90
C SER A 121 3.68 -41.19 2.29
N ASP A 122 2.87 -41.92 3.05
CA ASP A 122 3.24 -42.61 4.30
C ASP A 122 4.33 -43.67 4.04
N GLY A 123 5.52 -43.27 3.56
CA GLY A 123 6.48 -44.23 2.99
C GLY A 123 7.96 -43.87 3.01
N ASP A 124 8.37 -42.64 3.34
CA ASP A 124 9.81 -42.30 3.43
C ASP A 124 10.12 -41.64 4.78
N GLU A 125 10.12 -42.46 5.84
CA GLU A 125 10.88 -42.16 7.05
C GLU A 125 12.33 -41.85 6.64
N LEU A 126 12.72 -40.58 6.80
CA LEU A 126 14.08 -40.13 6.65
C LEU A 126 14.97 -40.95 7.60
N GLN A 127 15.69 -41.92 7.03
CA GLN A 127 16.86 -42.53 7.64
C GLN A 127 17.96 -41.47 7.73
N VAL A 128 17.82 -40.56 8.69
CA VAL A 128 18.87 -39.63 9.08
C VAL A 128 19.97 -40.46 9.72
N CYS A 129 21.08 -40.56 9.01
CA CYS A 129 22.30 -41.21 9.44
C CYS A 129 22.85 -40.50 10.69
N CYS A 130 22.50 -40.98 11.89
CA CYS A 130 23.35 -40.79 13.06
C CYS A 130 24.47 -41.83 12.98
N SER A 131 25.57 -41.46 12.31
CA SER A 131 26.87 -42.10 12.51
C SER A 131 27.65 -41.26 13.52
N THR A 132 27.87 -41.80 14.71
CA THR A 132 28.90 -41.34 15.66
C THR A 132 29.88 -42.48 15.88
#